data_AF-A0A160IMI7-F1
#
_entry.id   AF-A0A160IMI7-F1
#
_cell.length_a   1.000
_cell.length_b   1.000
_cell.length_c   1.000
_cell.angle_alpha   90.00
_cell.angle_beta   90.00
_cell.angle_gamma   90.00
#
_symmetry.space_group_name_H-M   'P 1'
#
loop_
_entity.id
_entity.type
_entity.pdbx_description
1 polymer ?
#
loop_
_entity_poly.entity_id
_entity_poly.type
_entity_poly.pdbx_seq_one_letter_code
_entity_poly.pdbx_strand_id
1 'polypeptide(L)'
;MSWNDNYNIEREKTNFLTKIGCFFILVSLGLFMVLLVAWFSSSSKETQLKVSYSPNNKNLIEIVKEDDFPDPVLKIKYDNNKSIMKTKIPDKITVEWKNNYEAIVILSKQGREPETVNINFGQ
;
A
#
# COMPACT_ATOMS: atom_id res chain seq x y z
N MET A 1 30.88 59.26 16.38
CA MET A 1 30.56 57.97 17.04
C MET A 1 29.48 57.31 16.18
N SER A 2 29.82 56.34 15.32
CA SER A 2 28.82 55.60 14.50
C SER A 2 29.37 54.36 13.76
N TRP A 3 30.68 54.15 13.67
CA TRP A 3 31.26 53.03 12.91
C TRP A 3 31.27 51.69 13.67
N ASN A 4 31.31 51.71 15.01
CA ASN A 4 31.41 50.50 15.83
C ASN A 4 30.06 49.77 16.02
N ASP A 5 28.95 50.51 15.93
CA ASP A 5 27.61 49.96 16.22
C ASP A 5 27.07 49.17 15.04
N ASN A 6 27.31 49.63 13.80
CA ASN A 6 26.89 48.92 12.58
C ASN A 6 27.59 47.56 12.43
N TYR A 7 28.88 47.48 12.76
CA TYR A 7 29.66 46.25 12.63
C TYR A 7 29.21 45.14 13.59
N ASN A 8 28.83 45.52 14.82
CA ASN A 8 28.30 44.56 15.80
C ASN A 8 26.90 44.06 15.41
N ILE A 9 26.04 44.94 14.86
CA ILE A 9 24.69 44.57 14.42
C ILE A 9 24.73 43.60 13.22
N GLU A 10 25.64 43.79 12.26
CA GLU A 10 25.79 42.89 11.12
C GLU A 10 26.30 41.49 11.52
N ARG A 11 27.18 41.44 12.52
CA ARG A 11 27.74 40.19 13.07
C ARG A 11 26.73 39.38 13.86
N GLU A 12 25.85 40.03 14.61
CA GLU A 12 24.75 39.36 15.31
C GLU A 12 23.74 38.77 14.33
N LYS A 13 23.38 39.52 13.27
CA LYS A 13 22.46 39.06 12.21
C LYS A 13 22.99 37.82 11.49
N THR A 14 24.28 37.80 11.12
CA THR A 14 24.90 36.64 10.46
C THR A 14 24.99 35.42 11.36
N ASN A 15 25.26 35.59 12.66
CA ASN A 15 25.27 34.49 13.62
C ASN A 15 23.87 33.90 13.87
N PHE A 16 22.83 34.75 13.91
CA PHE A 16 21.44 34.29 14.02
C PHE A 16 20.97 33.57 12.75
N LEU A 17 21.26 34.10 11.56
CA LEU A 17 20.95 33.45 10.28
C LEU A 17 21.62 32.07 10.15
N THR A 18 22.87 31.95 10.59
CA THR A 18 23.62 30.67 10.54
C THR A 18 23.03 29.65 11.52
N LYS A 19 22.64 30.07 12.73
CA LYS A 19 22.00 29.19 13.72
C LYS A 19 20.63 28.70 13.25
N ILE A 20 19.82 29.60 12.69
CA ILE A 20 18.50 29.28 12.17
C ILE A 20 18.64 28.34 10.96
N GLY A 21 19.55 28.63 10.03
CA GLY A 21 19.81 27.78 8.87
C GLY A 21 20.22 26.36 9.23
N CYS A 22 21.12 26.19 10.19
CA CYS A 22 21.55 24.86 10.64
C CYS A 22 20.41 24.05 11.27
N PHE A 23 19.57 24.70 12.09
CA PHE A 23 18.41 24.05 12.69
C PHE A 23 17.37 23.62 11.64
N PHE A 24 17.10 24.48 10.65
CA PHE A 24 16.21 24.13 9.53
C PHE A 24 16.72 22.96 8.70
N ILE A 25 18.04 22.88 8.45
CA ILE A 25 18.64 21.76 7.72
C ILE A 25 18.41 20.44 8.48
N LEU A 26 18.75 20.40 9.77
CA LEU A 26 18.58 19.18 10.58
C LEU A 26 17.12 18.72 10.66
N VAL A 27 16.19 19.66 10.87
CA VAL A 27 14.75 19.37 10.93
C VAL A 27 14.25 18.90 9.56
N SER A 28 14.67 19.54 8.47
CA SER A 28 14.27 19.16 7.12
C SER A 28 14.75 17.77 6.73
N LEU A 29 15.98 17.40 7.11
CA LEU A 29 16.56 16.08 6.82
C LEU A 29 15.81 14.97 7.55
N GLY A 30 15.47 15.20 8.83
CA GLY A 30 14.67 14.27 9.62
C GLY A 30 13.26 14.10 9.04
N LEU A 31 12.60 15.20 8.67
CA LEU A 31 11.27 15.16 8.07
C LEU A 31 11.29 14.43 6.71
N PHE A 32 12.33 14.67 5.90
CA PHE A 32 12.50 14.03 4.60
C PHE A 32 12.61 12.50 4.72
N MET A 33 13.35 12.00 5.72
CA MET A 33 13.44 10.56 5.98
C MET A 33 12.08 9.96 6.37
N VAL A 34 11.30 10.63 7.23
CA VAL A 34 9.95 10.17 7.61
C VAL A 34 9.03 10.13 6.40
N LEU A 35 9.09 11.15 5.54
CA LEU A 35 8.30 11.22 4.31
C LEU A 35 8.68 10.12 3.32
N LEU A 36 9.98 9.81 3.16
CA LEU A 36 10.44 8.72 2.29
C LEU A 36 9.93 7.35 2.76
N VAL A 37 9.98 7.07 4.06
CA VAL A 37 9.48 5.81 4.63
C VAL A 37 7.97 5.70 4.45
N ALA A 38 7.22 6.78 4.71
CA ALA A 38 5.77 6.82 4.50
C ALA A 38 5.40 6.61 3.01
N TRP A 39 6.13 7.24 2.10
CA TRP A 39 5.93 7.11 0.66
C TRP A 39 6.20 5.69 0.15
N PHE A 40 7.28 5.07 0.62
CA PHE A 40 7.64 3.70 0.22
C PHE A 40 6.61 2.67 0.70
N SER A 41 6.10 2.82 1.93
CA SER A 41 5.05 1.96 2.48
C SER A 41 3.73 2.04 1.70
N SER A 42 3.42 3.21 1.15
CA SER A 42 2.17 3.41 0.40
C SER A 42 2.21 2.88 -1.05
N SER A 43 3.34 2.33 -1.50
CA SER A 43 3.57 1.93 -2.90
C SER A 43 3.41 0.43 -3.17
N SER A 44 2.69 -0.31 -2.32
CA SER A 44 2.34 -1.70 -2.65
C SER A 44 1.49 -1.70 -3.93
N LYS A 45 2.09 -2.15 -5.03
CA LYS A 45 1.44 -2.20 -6.34
C LYS A 45 0.57 -3.45 -6.38
N GLU A 46 -0.68 -3.29 -5.98
CA GLU A 46 -1.70 -4.30 -6.24
C GLU A 46 -2.09 -4.25 -7.73
N THR A 47 -1.91 -5.36 -8.43
CA THR A 47 -2.37 -5.58 -9.80
C THR A 47 -3.68 -6.37 -9.77
N GLN A 48 -4.78 -5.77 -10.23
CA GLN A 48 -6.06 -6.46 -10.31
C GLN A 48 -6.01 -7.58 -11.37
N LEU A 49 -6.28 -8.82 -10.97
CA LEU A 49 -6.32 -9.97 -11.87
C LEU A 49 -7.74 -10.31 -12.32
N LYS A 50 -8.71 -10.24 -11.39
CA LYS A 50 -10.10 -10.58 -11.68
C LYS A 50 -11.05 -9.89 -10.72
N VAL A 51 -12.19 -9.47 -11.25
CA VAL A 51 -13.33 -9.01 -10.46
C VAL A 51 -14.55 -9.82 -10.87
N SER A 52 -15.35 -10.23 -9.90
CA SER A 52 -16.59 -10.95 -10.10
C SER A 52 -17.67 -10.40 -9.20
N TYR A 53 -18.82 -10.07 -9.78
CA TYR A 53 -20.00 -9.60 -9.06
C TYR A 53 -20.96 -10.76 -8.82
N SER A 54 -21.65 -10.72 -7.68
CA SER A 54 -22.75 -11.63 -7.39
C SER A 54 -23.89 -11.46 -8.40
N PRO A 55 -24.78 -12.46 -8.57
CA PRO A 55 -25.89 -12.37 -9.53
C PRO A 55 -26.80 -11.14 -9.36
N ASN A 56 -26.92 -10.61 -8.14
CA ASN A 56 -27.66 -9.39 -7.83
C ASN A 56 -26.80 -8.11 -7.75
N ASN A 57 -25.52 -8.18 -8.10
CA ASN A 57 -24.53 -7.10 -8.05
C ASN A 57 -24.34 -6.44 -6.67
N LYS A 58 -24.76 -7.08 -5.57
CA LYS A 58 -24.55 -6.55 -4.21
C LYS A 58 -23.19 -6.89 -3.64
N ASN A 59 -22.66 -8.07 -3.97
CA ASN A 59 -21.40 -8.58 -3.44
C ASN A 59 -20.35 -8.66 -4.56
N LEU A 60 -19.11 -8.41 -4.18
CA LEU A 60 -17.96 -8.36 -5.08
C LEU A 60 -16.86 -9.26 -4.52
N ILE A 61 -16.24 -10.03 -5.40
CA ILE A 61 -14.98 -10.70 -5.13
C ILE A 61 -13.95 -10.08 -6.07
N GLU A 62 -12.92 -9.50 -5.48
CA GLU A 62 -11.78 -8.93 -6.19
C GLU A 62 -10.54 -9.77 -5.89
N ILE A 63 -9.83 -10.15 -6.93
CA ILE A 63 -8.61 -10.94 -6.83
C ILE A 63 -7.48 -10.09 -7.38
N VAL A 64 -6.56 -9.73 -6.49
CA VAL A 64 -5.40 -8.89 -6.80
C VAL A 64 -4.10 -9.67 -6.58
N LYS A 65 -3.07 -9.29 -7.31
CA LYS A 65 -1.69 -9.72 -7.09
C LYS A 65 -0.95 -8.55 -6.46
N GLU A 66 -0.43 -8.76 -5.28
CA GLU A 66 0.43 -7.83 -4.58
C GLU A 66 1.88 -8.21 -4.93
N ASP A 67 2.57 -7.36 -5.69
CA ASP A 67 3.98 -7.54 -6.00
C ASP A 67 4.82 -7.07 -4.80
N ASP A 68 4.78 -7.87 -3.73
CA ASP A 68 5.56 -7.65 -2.52
C ASP A 68 6.92 -8.37 -2.61
N PHE A 69 7.96 -7.80 -2.03
CA PHE A 69 9.31 -8.40 -2.04
C PHE A 69 9.50 -9.27 -0.79
N PRO A 70 10.01 -10.51 -0.88
CA PRO A 70 10.73 -11.13 -2.00
C PRO A 70 9.85 -11.90 -3.01
N ASP A 71 8.62 -12.24 -2.67
CA ASP A 71 7.73 -13.07 -3.50
C ASP A 71 6.33 -12.44 -3.62
N PRO A 72 5.73 -12.44 -4.82
CA PRO A 72 4.39 -11.90 -5.03
C PRO A 72 3.34 -12.74 -4.30
N VAL A 73 2.31 -12.08 -3.79
CA VAL A 73 1.19 -12.69 -3.06
C VAL A 73 -0.12 -12.47 -3.82
N LEU A 74 -0.96 -13.50 -3.87
CA LEU A 74 -2.33 -13.38 -4.36
C LEU A 74 -3.25 -13.04 -3.19
N LYS A 75 -4.08 -12.01 -3.34
CA LYS A 75 -5.02 -11.56 -2.30
C LYS A 75 -6.43 -11.58 -2.88
N ILE A 76 -7.28 -12.39 -2.27
CA ILE A 76 -8.69 -12.51 -2.60
C ILE A 76 -9.45 -11.64 -1.61
N LYS A 77 -9.90 -10.47 -2.06
CA LYS A 77 -10.71 -9.53 -1.30
C LYS A 77 -12.18 -9.83 -1.53
N TYR A 78 -12.94 -9.89 -0.46
CA TYR A 78 -14.38 -10.12 -0.47
C TYR A 78 -14.94 -9.50 0.78
N ASP A 79 -16.11 -8.88 0.71
CA ASP A 79 -16.63 -8.06 1.81
C ASP A 79 -15.67 -6.88 2.11
N ASN A 80 -16.18 -5.72 2.53
CA ASN A 80 -15.38 -4.48 2.52
C ASN A 80 -14.08 -4.58 3.34
N ASN A 81 -14.01 -5.52 4.29
CA ASN A 81 -12.88 -5.69 5.20
C ASN A 81 -12.28 -7.12 5.24
N LYS A 82 -12.73 -8.08 4.42
CA LYS A 82 -12.18 -9.46 4.47
C LYS A 82 -11.25 -9.71 3.29
N SER A 83 -10.17 -10.43 3.57
CA SER A 83 -9.24 -10.87 2.53
C SER A 83 -8.59 -12.18 2.91
N ILE A 84 -8.30 -13.01 1.91
CA ILE A 84 -7.53 -14.24 2.03
C ILE A 84 -6.27 -14.10 1.19
N MET A 85 -5.11 -14.24 1.83
CA MET A 85 -3.81 -14.23 1.16
C MET A 85 -3.37 -15.64 0.79
N LYS A 86 -2.77 -15.78 -0.39
CA LYS A 86 -2.21 -17.02 -0.94
C LYS A 86 -0.85 -16.72 -1.55
N THR A 87 0.17 -17.47 -1.15
CA THR A 87 1.55 -17.31 -1.67
C THR A 87 1.77 -17.97 -3.03
N LYS A 88 0.85 -18.84 -3.46
CA LYS A 88 0.96 -19.55 -4.74
C LYS A 88 0.21 -18.77 -5.82
N ILE A 89 0.95 -18.22 -6.78
CA ILE A 89 0.36 -17.60 -7.98
C ILE A 89 -0.16 -18.70 -8.93
N PRO A 90 -1.47 -18.74 -9.22
CA PRO A 90 -2.09 -19.68 -10.15
C PRO A 90 -1.93 -19.22 -11.61
N ASP A 91 -2.09 -20.15 -12.55
CA ASP A 91 -2.11 -19.83 -13.98
C ASP A 91 -3.52 -19.41 -14.42
N LYS A 92 -4.57 -19.95 -13.76
CA LYS A 92 -5.97 -19.64 -14.06
C LYS A 92 -6.77 -19.43 -12.79
N ILE A 93 -7.65 -18.42 -12.84
CA ILE A 93 -8.51 -18.00 -11.74
C ILE A 93 -9.96 -18.01 -12.20
N THR A 94 -10.79 -18.81 -11.53
CA THR A 94 -12.23 -18.92 -11.79
C THR A 94 -13.00 -18.57 -10.53
N VAL A 95 -14.12 -17.86 -10.70
CA VAL A 95 -15.03 -17.52 -9.61
C VAL A 95 -16.40 -18.01 -10.01
N GLU A 96 -16.97 -18.90 -9.22
CA GLU A 96 -18.27 -19.50 -9.43
C GLU A 96 -19.21 -19.08 -8.30
N TRP A 97 -20.26 -18.33 -8.62
CA TRP A 97 -21.26 -17.94 -7.65
C TRP A 97 -22.30 -19.05 -7.49
N LYS A 98 -22.48 -19.53 -6.26
CA LYS A 98 -23.59 -20.46 -5.93
C LYS A 98 -24.89 -19.69 -5.75
N ASN A 99 -24.81 -18.52 -5.15
CA ASN A 99 -25.94 -17.62 -4.93
C ASN A 99 -25.40 -16.18 -4.73
N ASN A 100 -26.22 -15.28 -4.19
CA ASN A 100 -25.82 -13.89 -3.98
C ASN A 100 -24.79 -13.70 -2.86
N TYR A 101 -24.64 -14.65 -1.94
CA TYR A 101 -23.85 -14.57 -0.70
C TYR A 101 -22.77 -15.65 -0.61
N GLU A 102 -22.71 -16.56 -1.57
CA GLU A 102 -21.75 -17.67 -1.59
C GLU A 102 -21.11 -17.81 -2.96
N ALA A 103 -19.78 -17.90 -2.95
CA ALA A 103 -19.00 -18.17 -4.14
C ALA A 103 -17.86 -19.13 -3.83
N ILE A 104 -17.37 -19.75 -4.88
CA ILE A 104 -16.17 -20.57 -4.87
C ILE A 104 -15.15 -19.90 -5.77
N VAL A 105 -13.95 -19.65 -5.23
CA VAL A 105 -12.79 -19.24 -6.00
C VAL A 105 -11.91 -20.46 -6.25
N ILE A 106 -11.68 -20.78 -7.51
CA ILE A 106 -10.86 -21.91 -7.96
C ILE A 106 -9.58 -21.37 -8.56
N LEU A 107 -8.45 -21.73 -7.94
CA LEU A 107 -7.11 -21.35 -8.35
C LEU A 107 -6.42 -22.60 -8.92
N SER A 108 -6.16 -22.62 -10.24
CA SER A 108 -5.51 -23.77 -10.88
C SER A 108 -4.12 -23.41 -11.40
N LYS A 109 -3.20 -24.37 -11.23
CA LYS A 109 -1.82 -24.30 -11.72
C LYS A 109 -1.49 -25.60 -12.45
N GLN A 110 -0.83 -25.50 -13.59
CA GLN A 110 -0.49 -26.67 -14.38
C GLN A 110 0.36 -27.65 -13.56
N GLY A 111 -0.05 -28.93 -13.55
CA GLY A 111 0.65 -30.00 -12.81
C GLY A 111 0.42 -30.02 -11.29
N ARG A 112 -0.57 -29.27 -10.77
CA ARG A 112 -0.99 -29.31 -9.36
C ARG A 112 -2.51 -29.41 -9.25
N GLU A 113 -2.99 -29.98 -8.14
CA GLU A 113 -4.41 -29.97 -7.84
C GLU A 113 -4.91 -28.52 -7.66
N PRO A 114 -6.10 -28.18 -8.20
CA PRO A 114 -6.69 -26.86 -8.01
C PRO A 114 -6.97 -26.58 -6.54
N GLU A 115 -6.56 -25.39 -6.08
CA GLU A 115 -6.92 -24.91 -4.75
C GLU A 115 -8.28 -24.23 -4.81
N THR A 116 -9.16 -24.61 -3.89
CA THR A 116 -10.54 -24.12 -3.85
C THR A 116 -10.78 -23.35 -2.56
N VAL A 117 -11.26 -22.11 -2.68
CA VAL A 117 -11.55 -21.21 -1.56
C VAL A 117 -13.04 -20.91 -1.56
N ASN A 118 -13.72 -21.38 -0.51
CA ASN A 118 -15.14 -21.08 -0.30
C ASN A 118 -15.28 -19.71 0.36
N ILE A 119 -16.07 -18.83 -0.24
CA ILE A 119 -16.36 -17.50 0.26
C ILE A 119 -17.83 -17.45 0.64
N ASN A 120 -18.10 -17.06 1.89
CA ASN A 120 -19.42 -16.77 2.40
C ASN A 120 -19.43 -15.35 2.96
N PHE A 121 -20.38 -14.54 2.49
CA PHE A 121 -20.51 -13.15 2.89
C PHE A 121 -21.15 -12.98 4.27
N GLY A 122 -21.77 -14.02 4.84
CA GLY A 122 -22.59 -13.91 6.05
C GLY A 122 -23.87 -13.13 5.76
N GLN A 123 -24.98 -13.57 6.34
CA GLN A 123 -26.22 -12.78 6.35
C GLN A 123 -26.26 -11.91 7.60
#